data_AF-A0A0C2SPV3-F1
#
_entry.id   AF-A0A0C2SPV3-F1
#
_cell.length_a   1.000
_cell.length_b   1.000
_cell.length_c   1.000
_cell.angle_alpha   90.00
_cell.angle_beta   90.00
_cell.angle_gamma   90.00
#
_symmetry.space_group_name_H-M   'P 1'
#
loop_
_entity.id
_entity.type
_entity.pdbx_description
1 polymer ?
#
loop_
_entity_poly.entity_id
_entity_poly.type
_entity_poly.pdbx_seq_one_letter_code
_entity_poly.pdbx_strand_id
1 'polypeptide(L)' 'IPPVHLEELAAIWDADKRMPSASSRRAWALARRLRPDQVNNWFYRKKGAAKKNGIVLPRETYELPVG' A
#
# COMPACT_ATOMS: atom_id res chain seq x y z
N ILE A 1 -3.00 4.65 -11.16
CA ILE A 1 -3.91 3.72 -10.46
C ILE A 1 -5.33 4.21 -10.67
N PRO A 2 -6.20 3.41 -11.31
CA PRO A 2 -7.63 3.71 -11.47
C PRO A 2 -8.32 4.02 -10.12
N PRO A 3 -9.39 4.85 -10.09
CA PRO A 3 -10.05 5.25 -8.84
C PRO A 3 -10.47 4.08 -7.95
N VAL A 4 -11.10 3.04 -8.51
CA VAL A 4 -11.53 1.83 -7.78
C VAL A 4 -10.40 1.16 -7.00
N HIS A 5 -9.19 1.13 -7.58
CA HIS A 5 -8.02 0.52 -6.97
C HIS A 5 -7.34 1.46 -5.96
N LEU A 6 -7.54 2.79 -6.08
CA LEU A 6 -7.11 3.74 -5.06
C LEU A 6 -7.97 3.64 -3.80
N GLU A 7 -9.29 3.47 -3.97
CA GLU A 7 -10.23 3.26 -2.86
C GLU A 7 -9.91 1.97 -2.12
N GLU A 8 -9.65 0.88 -2.85
CA GLU A 8 -9.23 -0.39 -2.27
C GLU A 8 -7.90 -0.27 -1.49
N LEU A 9 -6.88 0.38 -2.08
CA LEU A 9 -5.62 0.63 -1.37
C LEU A 9 -5.82 1.50 -0.13
N ALA A 10 -6.69 2.51 -0.21
CA ALA A 10 -7.00 3.38 0.91
C ALA A 10 -7.68 2.62 2.05
N ALA A 11 -8.65 1.75 1.75
CA ALA A 11 -9.30 0.90 2.72
C ALA A 11 -8.30 -0.04 3.41
N ILE A 12 -7.41 -0.68 2.62
CA ILE A 12 -6.35 -1.54 3.15
C ILE A 12 -5.41 -0.77 4.09
N TRP A 13 -4.98 0.43 3.69
CA TRP A 13 -4.10 1.26 4.50
C TRP A 13 -4.76 1.78 5.78
N ASP A 14 -6.06 2.08 5.74
CA ASP A 14 -6.80 2.54 6.92
C ASP A 14 -6.99 1.40 7.93
N ALA A 15 -7.28 0.19 7.43
CA ALA A 15 -7.37 -1.03 8.24
C ALA A 15 -6.03 -1.43 8.84
N ASP A 16 -4.94 -1.37 8.07
CA ASP A 16 -3.59 -1.69 8.53
C ASP A 16 -2.56 -0.63 8.08
N LYS A 17 -2.20 0.23 9.04
CA LYS A 17 -1.18 1.29 8.88
C LYS A 17 0.25 0.73 8.96
N ARG A 18 0.49 -0.46 8.42
CA ARG A 18 1.83 -1.04 8.23
C ARG A 18 2.26 -0.93 6.77
N MET A 19 3.54 -1.15 6.52
CA MET A 19 4.09 -1.11 5.17
C MET A 19 4.07 -2.53 4.60
N PRO A 20 3.32 -2.83 3.53
CA PRO A 20 3.33 -4.18 3.00
C PRO A 20 4.67 -4.51 2.34
N SER A 21 5.01 -5.79 2.26
CA SER A 21 6.26 -6.24 1.67
C SER A 21 6.39 -5.82 0.19
N ALA A 22 7.62 -5.78 -0.34
CA ALA A 22 7.84 -5.41 -1.74
C ALA A 22 7.26 -6.44 -2.72
N SER A 23 7.38 -7.73 -2.40
CA SER A 23 6.78 -8.84 -3.14
C SER A 23 5.26 -8.73 -3.16
N SER A 24 4.64 -8.43 -2.02
CA SER A 24 3.18 -8.34 -1.93
C SER A 24 2.61 -7.18 -2.73
N ARG A 25 3.23 -5.99 -2.64
CA ARG A 25 2.84 -4.82 -3.46
C ARG A 25 2.95 -5.10 -4.95
N ARG A 26 3.96 -5.87 -5.35
CA ARG A 26 4.13 -6.31 -6.74
C ARG A 26 3.03 -7.29 -7.15
N ALA A 27 2.74 -8.30 -6.34
CA ALA A 27 1.70 -9.28 -6.62
C ALA A 27 0.31 -8.63 -6.72
N TRP A 28 -0.03 -7.75 -5.78
CA TRP A 28 -1.29 -7.00 -5.79
C TRP A 28 -1.45 -6.14 -7.04
N ALA A 29 -0.36 -5.47 -7.47
CA ALA A 29 -0.35 -4.67 -8.69
C ALA A 29 -0.57 -5.55 -9.93
N LEU A 30 0.16 -6.66 -10.05
CA LEU A 30 0.07 -7.57 -11.20
C LEU A 30 -1.32 -8.21 -11.31
N ALA A 31 -1.93 -8.62 -10.20
CA ALA A 31 -3.28 -9.18 -10.17
C ALA A 31 -4.34 -8.22 -10.76
N ARG A 32 -4.11 -6.90 -10.63
CA ARG A 32 -5.00 -5.84 -11.16
C ARG A 32 -4.51 -5.23 -12.47
N ARG A 33 -3.53 -5.86 -13.13
CA ARG A 33 -2.87 -5.37 -14.35
C ARG A 33 -2.32 -3.95 -14.20
N LEU A 34 -1.87 -3.60 -12.99
CA LEU A 34 -1.25 -2.33 -12.66
C LEU A 34 0.27 -2.43 -12.67
N ARG A 35 0.88 -1.26 -12.84
CA ARG A 35 2.31 -1.04 -12.74
C ARG A 35 2.76 -1.12 -11.26
N PRO A 36 3.65 -2.06 -10.87
CA PRO A 36 4.11 -2.21 -9.49
C PRO A 36 4.74 -0.94 -8.90
N ASP A 37 5.40 -0.14 -9.73
CA ASP A 37 5.99 1.14 -9.37
C ASP A 37 4.95 2.16 -8.91
N GLN A 38 3.75 2.17 -9.51
CA GLN A 38 2.66 3.05 -9.09
C GLN A 38 2.17 2.69 -7.69
N VAL A 39 1.99 1.40 -7.40
CA VAL A 39 1.56 0.90 -6.09
C VAL A 39 2.65 1.14 -5.04
N ASN A 40 3.92 0.88 -5.38
CA ASN A 40 5.05 1.19 -4.53
C ASN A 40 5.07 2.67 -4.12
N ASN A 41 5.01 3.58 -5.09
CA ASN A 41 5.02 5.02 -4.85
C ASN A 41 3.82 5.45 -3.99
N TRP A 42 2.65 4.85 -4.19
CA TRP A 42 1.46 5.16 -3.38
C TRP A 42 1.68 4.84 -1.89
N PHE A 43 2.21 3.66 -1.55
CA PHE A 43 2.51 3.29 -0.16
C PHE A 43 3.60 4.18 0.47
N TYR A 44 4.63 4.56 -0.28
CA TYR A 44 5.65 5.50 0.21
C TYR A 44 5.07 6.90 0.49
N ARG A 45 4.13 7.38 -0.34
CA ARG A 45 3.42 8.64 -0.08
C ARG A 45 2.56 8.56 1.18
N LYS A 46 1.86 7.45 1.39
CA LYS A 46 1.09 7.21 2.63
C LYS A 46 1.99 7.13 3.86
N LYS A 47 3.14 6.47 3.76
CA LYS A 47 4.18 6.45 4.81
C LYS A 47 4.67 7.86 5.15
N GLY A 48 4.96 8.67 4.14
CA GLY A 48 5.38 10.06 4.33
C GLY A 48 4.30 10.91 5.02
N ALA A 49 3.04 10.77 4.59
CA ALA A 49 1.91 11.45 5.21
C ALA A 49 1.70 11.02 6.68
N ALA A 50 1.79 9.72 6.97
CA ALA A 50 1.70 9.19 8.32
C ALA A 50 2.81 9.74 9.23
N LYS A 51 4.05 9.76 8.74
CA LYS A 51 5.19 10.36 9.46
C LYS A 51 4.95 11.85 9.76
N LYS A 52 4.41 12.61 8.78
CA LYS A 52 4.08 14.04 8.96
C LYS A 52 3.00 14.25 10.03
N ASN A 53 2.06 13.31 10.14
CA ASN A 53 1.01 13.31 11.16
C ASN A 53 1.46 12.71 12.51
N GLY A 54 2.75 12.43 12.70
CA GLY A 54 3.28 11.86 13.95
C GLY A 54 2.94 10.38 14.16
N ILE A 55 2.40 9.68 13.15
CA ILE A 55 2.08 8.26 13.24
C ILE A 55 3.37 7.46 13.10
N VAL A 56 3.73 6.72 14.14
CA VAL A 56 4.82 5.75 14.12
C VAL A 56 4.30 4.47 13.48
N LEU A 57 4.79 4.17 12.28
CA LEU A 57 4.45 2.92 11.59
C LEU A 57 5.32 1.80 12.17
N PRO A 58 4.73 0.62 12.48
CA PRO A 58 5.50 -0.55 12.88
C PRO A 58 6.55 -0.91 11.83
N ARG A 59 7.69 -1.45 12.28
CA ARG A 59 8.74 -2.00 11.39
C ARG A 59 8.31 -3.29 10.69
N GLU A 60 7.25 -3.92 11.18
CA GLU A 60 6.70 -5.13 10.61
C GLU A 60 6.06 -4.87 9.24
N THR A 61 6.31 -5.79 8.32
CA THR A 61 5.66 -5.82 7.02
C THR A 61 4.60 -6.90 6.99
N TYR A 62 3.51 -6.65 6.26
CA TYR A 62 2.47 -7.66 6.03
C TYR A 62 2.32 -7.97 4.53
N GLU A 63 1.59 -9.05 4.23
CA GLU A 63 1.23 -9.43 2.88
C GLU A 63 -0.17 -8.87 2.55
N LEU A 64 -0.28 -8.16 1.43
CA LEU A 64 -1.55 -7.69 0.89
C LEU A 64 -2.41 -8.89 0.48
N PRO A 65 -3.72 -8.87 0.74
CA PRO A 65 -4.63 -9.85 0.18
C PRO A 65 -4.60 -9.74 -1.34
N VAL A 66 -4.06 -10.77 -1.98
CA VAL A 66 -4.21 -11.03 -3.40
C VAL A 66 -5.40 -11.97 -3.46
N GLY A 67 -6.55 -11.45 -3.90
CA GLY A 67 -7.82 -12.19 -3.90
C GLY A 67 -7.71 -13.54 -4.60
#